data_AF-A0A0L8FF69-F1
#
_entry.id   AF-A0A0L8FF69-F1
#
_cell.length_a   1.000
_cell.length_b   1.000
_cell.length_c   1.000
_cell.angle_alpha   90.00
_cell.angle_beta   90.00
_cell.angle_gamma   90.00
#
_symmetry.space_group_name_H-M   'P 1'
#
loop_
_entity.id
_entity.type
_entity.pdbx_description
1 polymer ?
#
loop_
_entity_poly.entity_id
_entity_poly.type
_entity_poly.pdbx_seq_one_letter_code
_entity_poly.pdbx_strand_id
1 'polypeptide(L)'
;SKICLYSELPEGKYPYVAPLGWYKNQLKSTLKSTNIYPAHWEDISANRSCWRHTIKMGSAGFKKARVARAELKRRKRKQHLLLPKPPPSIPGK
;
A
#
# COMPACT_ATOMS: atom_id res chain seq x y z
N SER A 1 35.90 3.88 26.89
CA SER A 1 36.12 4.16 25.46
C SER A 1 34.80 4.49 24.80
N LYS A 2 34.57 5.74 24.38
CA LYS A 2 33.38 6.15 23.61
C LYS A 2 33.71 6.09 22.13
N ILE A 3 33.03 5.24 21.39
CA ILE A 3 33.14 5.19 19.92
C ILE A 3 32.12 6.20 19.38
N CYS A 4 32.59 7.33 18.87
CA CYS A 4 31.81 8.19 18.00
C CYS A 4 31.83 7.57 16.59
N LEU A 5 30.70 7.04 16.13
CA LEU A 5 30.55 6.62 14.74
C LEU A 5 30.21 7.86 13.90
N TYR A 6 31.23 8.44 13.27
CA TYR A 6 31.05 9.46 12.24
C TYR A 6 30.77 8.73 10.92
N SER A 7 29.51 8.46 10.62
CA SER A 7 29.14 8.01 9.27
C SER A 7 29.01 9.24 8.40
N GLU A 8 29.88 9.37 7.40
CA GLU A 8 29.78 10.38 6.36
C GLU A 8 28.38 10.30 5.71
N LEU A 9 27.69 11.44 5.63
CA LEU A 9 26.50 11.56 4.81
C LEU A 9 26.95 11.38 3.36
N PRO A 10 26.52 10.33 2.64
CA PRO A 10 26.71 10.32 1.21
C PRO A 10 25.86 11.47 0.67
N GLU A 11 26.50 12.52 0.15
CA GLU A 11 25.87 13.49 -0.75
C GLU A 11 25.55 12.78 -2.08
N GLY A 12 24.64 11.81 -2.00
CA GLY A 12 24.01 11.22 -3.15
C GLY A 12 23.02 12.25 -3.68
N LYS A 13 23.25 12.74 -4.91
CA LYS A 13 22.18 13.30 -5.72
C LYS A 13 21.16 12.20 -5.94
N TYR A 14 20.21 12.06 -5.03
CA TYR A 14 19.00 11.29 -5.28
C TYR A 14 18.43 11.83 -6.59
N PRO A 15 18.20 11.00 -7.63
CA PRO A 15 17.41 11.47 -8.75
C PRO A 15 16.08 11.84 -8.12
N TYR A 16 15.80 13.13 -8.05
CA TYR A 16 14.52 13.68 -7.66
C TYR A 16 13.54 13.24 -8.76
N VAL A 17 13.14 11.97 -8.71
CA VAL A 17 12.13 11.39 -9.58
C VAL A 17 10.89 12.21 -9.33
N ALA A 18 10.60 13.07 -10.31
CA ALA A 18 9.71 14.20 -10.19
C ALA A 18 8.41 13.84 -9.43
N PRO A 19 7.96 14.66 -8.45
CA PRO A 19 6.72 14.46 -7.70
C PRO A 19 5.48 14.16 -8.57
N LEU A 20 5.49 14.67 -9.80
CA LEU A 20 4.41 14.49 -10.78
C LEU A 20 4.29 13.04 -11.29
N GLY A 21 5.41 12.31 -11.43
CA GLY A 21 5.41 10.90 -11.83
C GLY A 21 4.78 10.00 -10.77
N TRP A 22 5.03 10.33 -9.49
CA TRP A 22 4.44 9.64 -8.35
C TRP A 22 2.93 9.84 -8.26
N TYR A 23 2.43 11.06 -8.49
CA TYR A 23 1.00 11.33 -8.47
C TYR A 23 0.23 10.49 -9.50
N LYS A 24 0.70 10.47 -10.76
CA LYS A 24 0.06 9.67 -11.83
C LYS A 24 0.09 8.18 -11.51
N ASN A 25 1.20 7.67 -10.98
CA ASN A 25 1.34 6.26 -10.62
C ASN A 25 0.48 5.89 -9.40
N GLN A 26 0.42 6.76 -8.40
CA GLN A 26 -0.44 6.61 -7.24
C GLN A 26 -1.92 6.60 -7.64
N LEU A 27 -2.34 7.51 -8.52
CA LEU A 27 -3.70 7.54 -9.05
C LEU A 27 -4.05 6.25 -9.79
N LYS A 28 -3.20 5.78 -10.71
CA LYS A 28 -3.39 4.51 -11.41
C LYS A 28 -3.48 3.31 -10.46
N SER A 29 -2.63 3.29 -9.42
CA SER A 29 -2.64 2.24 -8.39
C SER A 29 -3.95 2.26 -7.59
N THR A 30 -4.40 3.45 -7.18
CA THR A 30 -5.68 3.63 -6.49
C THR A 30 -6.84 3.18 -7.37
N LEU A 31 -6.89 3.59 -8.65
CA LEU A 31 -7.95 3.20 -9.58
C LEU A 31 -8.03 1.68 -9.78
N LYS A 32 -6.88 1.01 -9.95
CA LYS A 32 -6.80 -0.46 -9.99
C LYS A 32 -7.35 -1.09 -8.71
N SER A 33 -7.01 -0.54 -7.55
CA SER A 33 -7.49 -1.05 -6.26
C SER A 33 -9.00 -0.85 -6.04
N THR A 34 -9.60 0.12 -6.72
CA THR A 34 -11.04 0.40 -6.70
C THR A 34 -11.83 -0.28 -7.83
N ASN A 35 -11.19 -1.17 -8.60
CA ASN A 35 -11.78 -1.86 -9.75
C ASN A 35 -12.28 -0.91 -10.87
N ILE A 36 -11.62 0.24 -11.04
CA ILE A 36 -11.89 1.18 -12.13
C ILE A 36 -10.81 0.97 -13.20
N TYR A 37 -11.20 0.56 -14.40
CA TYR A 37 -10.24 0.27 -15.46
C TYR A 37 -9.61 1.57 -16.00
N PRO A 38 -8.26 1.66 -16.07
CA PRO A 38 -7.58 2.87 -16.50
C PRO A 38 -7.70 3.19 -18.00
N ALA A 39 -8.35 2.37 -18.83
CA ALA A 39 -8.72 2.79 -20.18
C ALA A 39 -10.15 3.35 -20.29
N HIS A 40 -11.04 3.03 -19.35
CA HIS A 40 -12.45 3.44 -19.40
C HIS A 40 -12.71 4.72 -18.55
N TRP A 41 -11.78 5.12 -17.67
CA TRP A 41 -12.02 6.23 -16.76
C TRP A 41 -12.23 7.58 -17.47
N GLU A 42 -11.64 7.82 -18.64
CA GLU A 42 -11.84 9.05 -19.42
C GLU A 42 -13.30 9.15 -19.87
N ASP A 43 -13.85 8.08 -20.45
CA ASP A 43 -15.25 8.01 -20.87
C ASP A 43 -16.22 8.17 -19.70
N ILE A 44 -15.90 7.56 -18.55
CA ILE A 44 -16.73 7.67 -17.33
C ILE A 44 -16.66 9.10 -16.78
N SER A 45 -15.50 9.76 -16.88
CA SER A 45 -15.29 11.11 -16.37
C SER A 45 -16.00 12.18 -17.21
N ALA A 46 -16.23 11.91 -18.50
CA ALA A 46 -17.00 12.77 -19.38
C ALA A 46 -18.44 12.95 -18.89
N ASN A 47 -19.03 11.92 -18.27
CA ASN A 47 -20.34 12.02 -17.61
C ASN A 47 -20.17 12.17 -16.10
N ARG A 48 -20.40 13.39 -15.60
CA ARG A 48 -20.25 13.74 -14.18
C ARG A 48 -21.08 12.85 -13.24
N SER A 49 -22.28 12.46 -13.63
CA SER A 49 -23.16 11.60 -12.82
C SER A 49 -22.65 10.17 -12.78
N CYS A 50 -22.22 9.64 -13.93
CA CYS A 50 -21.58 8.33 -14.03
C CYS A 50 -20.29 8.26 -13.20
N TRP A 51 -19.44 9.28 -13.28
CA TRP A 51 -18.22 9.40 -12.48
C TRP A 51 -18.46 9.29 -10.97
N ARG A 52 -19.41 10.08 -10.45
CA ARG A 52 -19.75 10.05 -9.01
C ARG A 52 -20.25 8.68 -8.57
N HIS A 53 -21.07 8.04 -9.40
CA HIS A 53 -21.62 6.72 -9.12
C HIS A 53 -20.50 5.66 -9.06
N THR A 54 -19.67 5.60 -10.10
CA THR A 54 -18.56 4.65 -10.23
C THR A 54 -17.55 4.79 -9.09
N ILE A 55 -17.17 6.02 -8.74
CA ILE A 55 -16.24 6.28 -7.63
C ILE A 55 -16.84 5.84 -6.28
N LYS A 56 -18.13 6.09 -6.05
CA LYS A 56 -18.81 5.67 -4.82
C LYS A 56 -18.83 4.15 -4.70
N MET A 57 -19.14 3.45 -5.78
CA MET A 57 -19.14 1.98 -5.81
C MET A 57 -17.73 1.41 -5.62
N GLY A 58 -16.73 1.91 -6.37
CA GLY A 58 -15.35 1.45 -6.27
C GLY A 58 -14.75 1.69 -4.88
N SER A 59 -15.04 2.84 -4.27
CA SER A 59 -14.60 3.17 -2.90
C SER A 59 -15.22 2.25 -1.85
N ALA A 60 -16.52 1.93 -1.96
CA ALA A 60 -17.18 1.01 -1.06
C ALA A 60 -16.56 -0.40 -1.13
N GLY A 61 -16.28 -0.90 -2.34
CA GLY A 61 -15.58 -2.17 -2.55
C GLY A 61 -14.16 -2.17 -1.96
N PHE A 62 -13.39 -1.12 -2.23
CA PHE A 62 -12.05 -0.94 -1.68
C PHE A 62 -12.04 -0.95 -0.14
N LYS A 63 -12.99 -0.23 0.48
CA LYS A 63 -13.11 -0.17 1.94
C LYS A 63 -13.43 -1.55 2.52
N LYS A 64 -14.39 -2.30 1.93
CA LYS A 64 -14.73 -3.67 2.34
C LYS A 64 -13.50 -4.59 2.27
N ALA A 65 -12.79 -4.59 1.14
CA ALA A 65 -11.58 -5.39 0.96
C ALA A 65 -10.47 -5.02 1.97
N ARG A 66 -10.33 -3.73 2.29
CA ARG A 66 -9.35 -3.25 3.28
C ARG A 66 -9.68 -3.72 4.69
N VAL A 67 -10.96 -3.69 5.08
CA VAL A 67 -11.42 -4.19 6.39
C VAL A 67 -11.20 -5.71 6.49
N ALA A 68 -11.63 -6.47 5.49
CA ALA A 68 -11.43 -7.92 5.46
C ALA A 68 -9.94 -8.32 5.59
N ARG A 69 -9.04 -7.60 4.90
CA ARG A 69 -7.59 -7.81 5.06
C ARG A 69 -7.09 -7.51 6.47
N ALA A 70 -7.60 -6.45 7.12
CA ALA A 70 -7.23 -6.11 8.49
C ALA A 70 -7.71 -7.15 9.50
N GLU A 71 -8.94 -7.65 9.32
CA GLU A 71 -9.52 -8.73 10.13
C GLU A 71 -8.75 -10.03 9.98
N LEU A 72 -8.39 -10.41 8.75
CA LEU A 72 -7.55 -11.57 8.48
C LEU A 72 -6.20 -11.47 9.21
N LYS A 73 -5.54 -10.31 9.13
CA LYS A 73 -4.29 -10.05 9.88
C LYS A 73 -4.51 -10.13 11.39
N ARG A 74 -5.63 -9.63 11.90
CA ARG A 74 -5.98 -9.72 13.33
C ARG A 74 -6.19 -11.16 13.77
N ARG A 75 -6.90 -11.98 12.99
CA ARG A 75 -7.11 -13.41 13.24
C ARG A 75 -5.79 -14.19 13.25
N LYS A 76 -4.93 -13.98 12.25
CA LYS A 76 -3.59 -14.59 12.19
C LYS A 76 -2.75 -14.24 13.42
N ARG A 77 -2.76 -12.98 13.87
CA ARG A 77 -2.08 -12.57 15.10
C ARG A 77 -2.63 -13.26 16.34
N LYS A 78 -3.96 -13.34 16.49
CA LYS A 78 -4.59 -14.09 17.58
C LYS A 78 -4.18 -15.56 17.56
N GLN A 79 -4.22 -16.21 16.40
CA GLN A 79 -3.77 -17.61 16.26
C GLN A 79 -2.30 -17.76 16.65
N HIS A 80 -1.42 -16.88 16.18
CA HIS A 80 0.00 -16.92 16.52
C HIS A 80 0.28 -16.67 18.02
N LEU A 81 -0.59 -15.93 18.72
CA LEU A 81 -0.48 -15.75 20.17
C LEU A 81 -0.95 -16.99 20.95
N LEU A 82 -1.86 -17.78 20.38
CA LEU A 82 -2.36 -19.02 20.98
C LEU A 82 -1.44 -20.21 20.74
N LEU A 83 -0.56 -20.13 19.73
CA LEU A 83 0.43 -21.17 19.45
C LEU A 83 1.65 -21.01 20.37
N PRO A 84 2.20 -22.11 20.91
CA PRO A 84 3.48 -22.06 21.61
C PRO A 84 4.55 -21.52 20.65
N LYS A 85 5.34 -20.56 21.15
CA LYS A 85 6.42 -19.96 20.35
C LYS A 85 7.33 -21.09 19.87
N PRO A 86 7.62 -21.20 18.56
CA PRO A 86 8.62 -22.17 18.10
C PRO A 86 9.95 -21.85 18.79
N PRO A 87 10.73 -22.88 19.17
CA PRO A 87 12.05 -22.67 19.76
C PRO A 87 12.88 -21.79 18.81
N PRO A 88 13.68 -20.85 19.36
CA PRO A 88 14.50 -19.98 18.53
C PRO A 88 15.35 -20.84 17.60
N SER A 89 15.15 -20.68 16.30
CA SER A 89 16.00 -21.30 15.29
C SER A 89 17.38 -20.65 15.41
N ILE A 90 18.27 -21.30 16.16
CA ILE A 90 19.68 -20.96 16.19
C ILE A 90 20.21 -21.28 14.79
N PRO A 91 20.63 -20.29 13.99
CA PRO A 91 21.31 -20.56 12.74
C PRO A 91 22.56 -21.36 13.07
N GLY A 92 22.66 -22.57 12.50
CA GLY A 92 23.73 -23.51 12.78
C GLY A 92 25.12 -22.91 12.56
N LYS A 93 26.06 -23.40 13.37
CA LYS A 93 27.49 -23.10 13.32
C LYS A 93 28.10 -23.43 11.96
#